data_AF-A0A956YXS5-F1
#
_entry.id   AF-A0A956YXS5-F1
#
_cell.length_a   1.000
_cell.length_b   1.000
_cell.length_c   1.000
_cell.angle_alpha   90.00
_cell.angle_beta   90.00
_cell.angle_gamma   90.00
#
_symmetry.space_group_name_H-M   'P 1'
#
loop_
_entity.id
_entity.type
_entity.pdbx_description
1 polymer ?
#
loop_
_entity_poly.entity_id
_entity_poly.type
_entity_poly.pdbx_seq_one_letter_code
_entity_poly.pdbx_strand_id
1 'polypeptide(L)'
;MADLWYKDAVFYQVHVRAYADSNGDGIGDFPGLTEKLDHIKSLGVDCIWLLPFYPSPLRDDGYDIADYRNVHPDYGTLGDFKRFLRKAHRLGLRVIADLVMNHTSDQHAWFQSARSSPDSPYRNYYVWSDTEQRYKDARIIFIDTERSNWTYDDDAEAYFWHRFYSHQPDLNYDEPRVHAEMLRIVRYWLSMGLDGFRADAVPYLYEREGTNCENLDETHAFLKKLRAYIDENFPGRILLAEANQWPEDVVEYFGDGDEFHMAFNFPVMPRLY
;
A
#
# COMPACT_ATOMS: atom_id res chain seq x y z
N MET A 1 25.79 7.27 13.74
CA MET A 1 24.44 6.72 13.98
C MET A 1 23.61 7.04 12.75
N ALA A 2 22.74 6.13 12.32
CA ALA A 2 21.78 6.43 11.25
C ALA A 2 20.89 7.61 11.71
N ASP A 3 20.62 8.56 10.81
CA ASP A 3 19.71 9.68 11.07
C ASP A 3 18.27 9.15 11.18
N LEU A 4 17.77 8.96 12.41
CA LEU A 4 16.43 8.45 12.71
C LEU A 4 15.39 9.57 12.65
N TRP A 5 15.42 10.36 11.57
CA TRP A 5 14.63 11.59 11.39
C TRP A 5 13.14 11.43 11.70
N TYR A 6 12.59 10.24 11.47
CA TYR A 6 11.18 9.93 11.64
C TYR A 6 10.74 9.92 13.11
N LYS A 7 11.67 9.81 14.06
CA LYS A 7 11.38 9.89 15.50
C LYS A 7 11.09 11.30 15.98
N ASP A 8 11.59 12.31 15.26
CA ASP A 8 11.41 13.73 15.58
C ASP A 8 10.42 14.43 14.64
N ALA A 9 9.87 13.70 13.66
CA ALA A 9 9.04 14.27 12.60
C ALA A 9 7.57 14.37 12.97
N VAL A 10 6.94 15.49 12.59
CA VAL A 10 5.49 15.61 12.50
C VAL A 10 5.01 15.22 11.10
N PHE A 11 4.15 14.21 11.03
CA PHE A 11 3.54 13.72 9.79
C PHE A 11 2.22 14.44 9.48
N TYR A 12 1.96 14.69 8.20
CA TYR A 12 0.70 15.25 7.70
C TYR A 12 0.16 14.41 6.56
N GLN A 13 -0.96 13.73 6.80
CA GLN A 13 -1.65 12.91 5.82
C GLN A 13 -2.39 13.80 4.81
N VAL A 14 -2.16 13.57 3.52
CA VAL A 14 -2.73 14.38 2.42
C VAL A 14 -3.26 13.46 1.33
N HIS A 15 -4.51 13.68 0.94
CA HIS A 15 -5.05 13.13 -0.30
C HIS A 15 -4.93 14.19 -1.41
N VAL A 16 -4.16 13.87 -2.46
CA VAL A 16 -3.90 14.80 -3.59
C VAL A 16 -5.22 15.33 -4.16
N ARG A 17 -6.16 14.43 -4.43
CA ARG A 17 -7.51 14.68 -4.95
C ARG A 17 -8.30 15.73 -4.15
N ALA A 18 -8.08 15.82 -2.84
CA ALA A 18 -8.89 16.64 -1.95
C ALA A 18 -8.21 17.95 -1.51
N TYR A 19 -6.93 18.16 -1.85
CA TYR A 19 -6.15 19.22 -1.20
C TYR A 19 -6.20 20.56 -1.95
N ALA A 20 -5.88 20.58 -3.24
CA ALA A 20 -5.90 21.79 -4.05
C ALA A 20 -5.97 21.47 -5.56
N ASP A 21 -7.01 21.97 -6.21
CA ASP A 21 -7.21 21.95 -7.66
C ASP A 21 -6.49 23.16 -8.28
N SER A 22 -5.63 22.91 -9.27
CA SER A 22 -4.89 23.96 -10.00
C SER A 22 -5.42 24.26 -11.40
N ASN A 23 -6.26 23.38 -11.96
CA ASN A 23 -6.67 23.43 -13.36
C ASN A 23 -8.17 23.75 -13.54
N GLY A 24 -8.95 23.72 -12.45
CA GLY A 24 -10.37 24.04 -12.40
C GLY A 24 -11.31 22.91 -12.79
N ASP A 25 -10.85 21.65 -12.83
CA ASP A 25 -11.69 20.49 -13.14
C ASP A 25 -12.48 19.94 -11.94
N GLY A 26 -12.25 20.50 -10.75
CA GLY A 26 -12.90 20.10 -9.49
C GLY A 26 -12.16 19.01 -8.73
N ILE A 27 -10.99 18.56 -9.19
CA ILE A 27 -10.16 17.53 -8.59
C ILE A 27 -8.80 18.12 -8.20
N GLY A 28 -8.35 17.83 -6.98
CA GLY A 28 -7.01 18.22 -6.54
C GLY A 28 -5.90 17.46 -7.27
N ASP A 29 -4.80 18.16 -7.56
CA ASP A 29 -3.73 17.66 -8.41
C ASP A 29 -2.32 17.98 -7.84
N PHE A 30 -1.27 17.35 -8.38
CA PHE A 30 0.10 17.58 -7.90
C PHE A 30 0.59 19.02 -8.10
N PRO A 31 0.32 19.71 -9.23
CA PRO A 31 0.62 21.14 -9.33
C PRO A 31 -0.02 21.98 -8.22
N GLY A 32 -1.30 21.79 -7.92
CA GLY A 32 -2.01 22.49 -6.85
C GLY A 32 -1.44 22.18 -5.47
N LEU A 33 -1.17 20.91 -5.17
CA LEU A 33 -0.47 20.52 -3.95
C LEU A 33 0.93 21.16 -3.85
N THR A 34 1.65 21.27 -4.96
CA THR A 34 2.97 21.93 -5.04
C THR A 34 2.88 23.41 -4.68
N GLU A 35 1.82 24.11 -5.11
CA GLU A 35 1.58 25.52 -4.75
C GLU A 35 1.33 25.70 -3.25
N LYS A 36 0.74 24.71 -2.58
CA LYS A 36 0.41 24.75 -1.16
C LYS A 36 1.52 24.25 -0.23
N LEU A 37 2.67 23.82 -0.74
CA LEU A 37 3.78 23.32 0.09
C LEU A 37 4.31 24.36 1.10
N ASP A 38 4.29 25.64 0.76
CA ASP A 38 4.71 26.71 1.68
C ASP A 38 3.75 26.83 2.88
N HIS A 39 2.44 26.63 2.64
CA HIS A 39 1.44 26.52 3.72
C HIS A 39 1.71 25.30 4.60
N ILE A 40 1.91 24.11 4.01
CA ILE A 40 2.22 22.88 4.75
C ILE A 40 3.45 23.08 5.62
N LYS A 41 4.51 23.71 5.07
CA LYS A 41 5.71 24.00 5.86
C LYS A 41 5.45 24.96 7.01
N SER A 42 4.62 25.99 6.81
CA SER A 42 4.27 26.95 7.86
C SER A 42 3.50 26.35 9.04
N LEU A 43 2.82 25.22 8.84
CA LEU A 43 2.16 24.47 9.92
C LEU A 43 3.16 23.78 10.87
N GLY A 44 4.45 23.70 10.49
CA GLY A 44 5.48 23.01 11.28
C GLY A 44 5.59 21.52 10.98
N VAL A 45 5.07 21.06 9.84
CA VAL A 45 5.17 19.67 9.37
C VAL A 45 6.59 19.37 8.89
N ASP A 46 7.03 18.12 9.08
CA ASP A 46 8.32 17.61 8.60
C ASP A 46 8.17 16.56 7.50
N CYS A 47 7.08 15.80 7.50
CA CYS A 47 6.82 14.76 6.51
C CYS A 47 5.37 14.78 6.00
N ILE A 48 5.20 14.75 4.69
CA ILE A 48 3.91 14.55 4.04
C ILE A 48 3.73 13.05 3.79
N TRP A 49 2.61 12.49 4.25
CA TRP A 49 2.15 11.17 3.85
C TRP A 49 1.07 11.33 2.79
N LEU A 50 1.39 10.90 1.56
CA LEU A 50 0.42 10.87 0.47
C LEU A 50 -0.40 9.59 0.50
N LEU A 51 -1.73 9.73 0.47
CA LEU A 51 -2.65 8.65 0.10
C LEU A 51 -2.34 8.16 -1.33
N PRO A 52 -2.86 6.98 -1.76
CA PRO A 52 -2.63 6.46 -3.10
C PRO A 52 -2.91 7.49 -4.18
N PHE A 53 -1.95 7.65 -5.09
CA PHE A 53 -2.03 8.58 -6.22
C PHE A 53 -1.82 7.89 -7.57
N TYR A 54 -1.88 6.56 -7.57
CA TYR A 54 -1.63 5.68 -8.71
C TYR A 54 -2.87 5.61 -9.62
N PRO A 55 -2.73 5.24 -10.91
CA PRO A 55 -3.87 4.85 -11.73
C PRO A 55 -4.71 3.77 -11.04
N SER A 56 -6.00 4.02 -10.99
CA SER A 56 -6.99 3.26 -10.24
C SER A 56 -8.38 3.62 -10.80
N PRO A 57 -9.37 2.72 -10.79
CA PRO A 57 -10.75 3.09 -11.08
C PRO A 57 -11.43 3.83 -9.91
N LEU A 58 -10.71 4.05 -8.81
CA LEU A 58 -11.14 4.78 -7.61
C LEU A 58 -12.39 4.18 -6.95
N ARG A 59 -12.54 2.85 -7.02
CA ARG A 59 -13.66 2.14 -6.36
C ARG A 59 -13.42 1.99 -4.86
N ASP A 60 -12.17 2.10 -4.43
CA ASP A 60 -11.77 2.28 -3.03
C ASP A 60 -10.81 3.49 -2.90
N ASP A 61 -11.18 4.60 -3.54
CA ASP A 61 -10.48 5.90 -3.50
C ASP A 61 -8.96 5.83 -3.79
N GLY A 62 -8.54 4.87 -4.61
CA GLY A 62 -7.15 4.70 -5.04
C GLY A 62 -6.41 3.53 -4.40
N TYR A 63 -6.97 2.88 -3.38
CA TYR A 63 -6.38 1.67 -2.79
C TYR A 63 -6.51 0.45 -3.73
N ASP A 64 -7.45 0.48 -4.67
CA ASP A 64 -7.55 -0.43 -5.80
C ASP A 64 -6.62 0.01 -6.95
N ILE A 65 -5.32 -0.30 -6.85
CA ILE A 65 -4.29 0.13 -7.82
C ILE A 65 -4.34 -0.69 -9.11
N ALA A 66 -4.41 -0.01 -10.27
CA ALA A 66 -4.34 -0.62 -11.60
C ALA A 66 -2.95 -0.52 -12.27
N ASP A 67 -2.11 0.43 -11.84
CA ASP A 67 -0.70 0.55 -12.26
C ASP A 67 0.17 1.18 -11.16
N TYR A 68 1.05 0.40 -10.55
CA TYR A 68 1.93 0.86 -9.47
C TYR A 68 3.01 1.88 -9.88
N ARG A 69 3.27 2.08 -11.18
CA ARG A 69 4.46 2.83 -11.66
C ARG A 69 4.12 4.15 -12.32
N ASN A 70 2.88 4.60 -12.20
CA ASN A 70 2.44 5.85 -12.79
C ASN A 70 1.61 6.68 -11.80
N VAL A 71 1.18 7.86 -12.23
CA VAL A 71 0.31 8.78 -11.48
C VAL A 71 -1.08 8.74 -12.12
N HIS A 72 -2.13 8.76 -11.30
CA HIS A 72 -3.51 8.84 -11.77
C HIS A 72 -3.66 10.07 -12.67
N PRO A 73 -4.27 9.94 -13.86
CA PRO A 73 -4.34 11.04 -14.83
C PRO A 73 -4.97 12.33 -14.27
N ASP A 74 -5.99 12.22 -13.41
CA ASP A 74 -6.62 13.37 -12.76
C ASP A 74 -5.67 14.11 -11.79
N TYR A 75 -4.61 13.46 -11.29
CA TYR A 75 -3.65 14.08 -10.37
C TYR A 75 -2.45 14.69 -11.09
N GLY A 76 -2.40 14.57 -12.41
CA GLY A 76 -1.32 15.03 -13.28
C GLY A 76 -0.41 13.90 -13.75
N THR A 77 0.86 14.21 -13.96
CA THR A 77 1.85 13.32 -14.57
C THR A 77 2.95 12.93 -13.59
N LEU A 78 3.73 11.90 -13.94
CA LEU A 78 4.96 11.58 -13.23
C LEU A 78 5.95 12.77 -13.18
N GLY A 79 5.91 13.65 -14.18
CA GLY A 79 6.70 14.88 -14.21
C GLY A 79 6.23 15.91 -13.17
N ASP A 80 4.93 15.94 -12.86
CA ASP A 80 4.36 16.81 -11.83
C ASP A 80 4.73 16.31 -10.44
N PHE A 81 4.60 15.01 -10.19
CA PHE A 81 5.08 14.37 -8.97
C PHE A 81 6.57 14.67 -8.71
N LYS A 82 7.43 14.55 -9.73
CA LYS A 82 8.86 14.89 -9.60
C LYS A 82 9.12 16.37 -9.31
N ARG A 83 8.24 17.28 -9.73
CA ARG A 83 8.33 18.71 -9.38
C ARG A 83 7.89 18.96 -7.94
N PHE A 84 6.78 18.34 -7.54
CA PHE A 84 6.29 18.33 -6.16
C PHE A 84 7.39 17.85 -5.20
N LEU A 85 7.94 16.65 -5.44
CA LEU A 85 8.94 16.03 -4.56
C LEU A 85 10.19 16.90 -4.40
N ARG A 86 10.71 17.44 -5.52
CA ARG A 86 11.85 18.38 -5.49
C ARG A 86 11.54 19.67 -4.74
N LYS A 87 10.32 20.21 -4.84
CA LYS A 87 9.94 21.41 -4.06
C LYS A 87 9.80 21.07 -2.58
N ALA A 88 9.18 19.94 -2.23
CA ALA A 88 9.05 19.48 -0.85
C ALA A 88 10.44 19.36 -0.18
N HIS A 89 11.38 18.65 -0.82
CA HIS A 89 12.74 18.51 -0.31
C HIS A 89 13.49 19.86 -0.16
N ARG A 90 13.30 20.81 -1.09
CA ARG A 90 13.89 22.16 -0.95
C ARG A 90 13.36 22.94 0.25
N LEU A 91 12.13 22.64 0.69
CA LEU A 91 11.53 23.20 1.90
C LEU A 91 11.87 22.39 3.17
N GLY A 92 12.71 21.36 3.04
CA GLY A 92 13.05 20.45 4.13
C GLY A 92 11.89 19.52 4.54
N LEU A 93 10.90 19.33 3.66
CA LEU A 93 9.82 18.37 3.86
C LEU A 93 10.21 17.03 3.24
N ARG A 94 10.05 15.96 4.00
CA ARG A 94 10.10 14.58 3.48
C ARG A 94 8.74 14.15 2.96
N VAL A 95 8.72 13.15 2.09
CA VAL A 95 7.50 12.62 1.49
C VAL A 95 7.53 11.09 1.56
N ILE A 96 6.53 10.51 2.21
CA ILE A 96 6.22 9.09 2.08
C ILE A 96 4.92 8.92 1.28
N ALA A 97 4.75 7.75 0.68
CA ALA A 97 3.54 7.38 -0.04
C ALA A 97 2.96 6.07 0.49
N ASP A 98 1.69 5.85 0.21
CA ASP A 98 1.05 4.56 0.41
C ASP A 98 1.61 3.46 -0.49
N LEU A 99 1.91 2.30 0.07
CA LEU A 99 2.29 1.09 -0.65
C LEU A 99 1.25 0.02 -0.37
N VAL A 100 0.30 -0.16 -1.29
CA VAL A 100 -0.71 -1.23 -1.23
C VAL A 100 -0.09 -2.54 -1.67
N MET A 101 0.29 -3.36 -0.69
CA MET A 101 1.02 -4.60 -0.92
C MET A 101 0.08 -5.80 -1.09
N ASN A 102 -1.05 -5.80 -0.40
CA ASN A 102 -1.89 -6.99 -0.27
C ASN A 102 -2.60 -7.36 -1.58
N HIS A 103 -3.11 -6.36 -2.30
CA HIS A 103 -4.02 -6.56 -3.41
C HIS A 103 -3.77 -5.53 -4.52
N THR A 104 -4.33 -5.78 -5.70
CA THR A 104 -4.42 -4.81 -6.80
C THR A 104 -5.88 -4.54 -7.13
N SER A 105 -6.17 -3.60 -8.02
CA SER A 105 -7.48 -3.55 -8.70
C SER A 105 -7.69 -4.79 -9.59
N ASP A 106 -8.94 -5.22 -9.73
CA ASP A 106 -9.36 -6.17 -10.76
C ASP A 106 -9.07 -5.68 -12.20
N GLN A 107 -8.88 -4.36 -12.39
CA GLN A 107 -8.47 -3.78 -13.67
C GLN A 107 -6.95 -3.80 -13.89
N HIS A 108 -6.15 -4.20 -12.91
CA HIS A 108 -4.70 -4.30 -13.09
C HIS A 108 -4.40 -5.33 -14.19
N ALA A 109 -3.46 -4.99 -15.08
CA ALA A 109 -3.07 -5.85 -16.20
C ALA A 109 -2.66 -7.29 -15.77
N TRP A 110 -2.16 -7.46 -14.55
CA TRP A 110 -1.83 -8.76 -13.98
C TRP A 110 -3.10 -9.59 -13.76
N PHE A 111 -4.14 -9.02 -13.15
CA PHE A 111 -5.41 -9.73 -12.89
C PHE A 111 -6.13 -10.04 -14.19
N GLN A 112 -6.22 -9.04 -15.09
CA GLN A 112 -6.79 -9.21 -16.42
C GLN A 112 -6.10 -10.34 -17.20
N SER A 113 -4.78 -10.45 -17.09
CA SER A 113 -4.04 -11.58 -17.68
C SER A 113 -4.24 -12.88 -16.90
N ALA A 114 -4.39 -12.86 -15.57
CA ALA A 114 -4.55 -14.05 -14.74
C ALA A 114 -5.91 -14.73 -14.92
N ARG A 115 -6.97 -13.93 -15.13
CA ARG A 115 -8.33 -14.43 -15.35
C ARG A 115 -8.59 -14.94 -16.76
N SER A 116 -7.84 -14.46 -17.76
CA SER A 116 -8.09 -14.80 -19.16
C SER A 116 -7.66 -16.23 -19.56
N SER A 117 -6.76 -16.85 -18.80
CA SER A 117 -6.33 -18.22 -19.03
C SER A 117 -5.64 -18.82 -17.80
N PRO A 118 -5.93 -20.08 -17.44
CA PRO A 118 -5.16 -20.83 -16.44
C PRO A 118 -3.68 -20.99 -16.78
N ASP A 119 -3.30 -20.95 -18.06
CA ASP A 119 -1.91 -21.07 -18.53
C ASP A 119 -1.17 -19.71 -18.57
N SER A 120 -1.85 -18.64 -18.18
CA SER A 120 -1.28 -17.30 -18.14
C SER A 120 -0.04 -17.24 -17.23
N PRO A 121 1.04 -16.53 -17.63
CA PRO A 121 2.18 -16.34 -16.76
C PRO A 121 1.82 -15.60 -15.46
N TYR A 122 0.70 -14.86 -15.46
CA TYR A 122 0.18 -14.14 -14.29
C TYR A 122 -0.88 -14.91 -13.51
N ARG A 123 -1.26 -16.14 -13.91
CA ARG A 123 -2.30 -16.91 -13.20
C ARG A 123 -2.04 -16.98 -11.70
N ASN A 124 -0.82 -17.37 -11.32
CA ASN A 124 -0.40 -17.53 -9.93
C ASN A 124 -0.05 -16.22 -9.22
N TYR A 125 -0.24 -15.04 -9.84
CA TYR A 125 -0.12 -13.76 -9.12
C TYR A 125 -1.26 -13.54 -8.14
N TYR A 126 -2.36 -14.27 -8.28
CA TYR A 126 -3.54 -14.17 -7.42
C TYR A 126 -3.88 -15.53 -6.83
N VAL A 127 -4.69 -15.51 -5.78
CA VAL A 127 -5.08 -16.70 -5.04
C VAL A 127 -6.40 -17.22 -5.59
N TRP A 128 -6.37 -18.40 -6.22
CA TRP A 128 -7.53 -19.03 -6.85
C TRP A 128 -8.02 -20.26 -6.09
N SER A 129 -9.28 -20.62 -6.28
CA SER A 129 -9.90 -21.83 -5.76
C SER A 129 -11.10 -22.26 -6.60
N ASP A 130 -11.34 -23.57 -6.73
CA ASP A 130 -12.56 -24.10 -7.34
C ASP A 130 -13.79 -23.94 -6.44
N THR A 131 -13.58 -23.62 -5.16
CA THR A 131 -14.63 -23.47 -4.14
C THR A 131 -14.36 -22.29 -3.22
N GLU A 132 -15.41 -21.74 -2.61
CA GLU A 132 -15.31 -20.74 -1.53
C GLU A 132 -15.03 -21.35 -0.13
N GLN A 133 -14.61 -22.62 -0.06
CA GLN A 133 -14.53 -23.37 1.20
C GLN A 133 -13.15 -23.30 1.88
N ARG A 134 -12.18 -22.59 1.30
CA ARG A 134 -10.84 -22.40 1.85
C ARG A 134 -10.81 -21.23 2.82
N TYR A 135 -9.92 -21.29 3.81
CA TYR A 135 -9.66 -20.18 4.75
C TYR A 135 -10.89 -19.70 5.55
N LYS A 136 -11.74 -20.65 5.99
CA LYS A 136 -13.04 -20.36 6.64
C LYS A 136 -12.95 -19.55 7.93
N ASP A 137 -11.80 -19.60 8.61
CA ASP A 137 -11.60 -18.93 9.90
C ASP A 137 -11.17 -17.46 9.72
N ALA A 138 -10.88 -17.02 8.49
CA ALA A 138 -10.62 -15.62 8.18
C ALA A 138 -11.92 -14.82 8.20
N ARG A 139 -11.94 -13.73 8.97
CA ARG A 139 -13.09 -12.82 9.02
C ARG A 139 -13.22 -12.02 7.72
N ILE A 140 -14.44 -11.58 7.44
CA ILE A 140 -14.72 -10.56 6.42
C ILE A 140 -14.46 -9.18 7.05
N ILE A 141 -13.68 -8.33 6.38
CA ILE A 141 -13.35 -6.98 6.87
C ILE A 141 -14.51 -6.02 6.61
N PHE A 142 -14.98 -5.96 5.36
CA PHE A 142 -16.08 -5.08 4.93
C PHE A 142 -17.43 -5.79 4.99
N ILE A 143 -17.85 -6.16 6.21
CA ILE A 143 -19.06 -6.95 6.50
C ILE A 143 -20.38 -6.34 5.97
N ASP A 144 -20.42 -5.03 5.76
CA ASP A 144 -21.62 -4.34 5.27
C ASP A 144 -21.75 -4.41 3.74
N THR A 145 -20.70 -4.85 3.03
CA THR A 145 -20.66 -4.91 1.55
C THR A 145 -20.38 -6.33 1.05
N GLU A 146 -19.35 -6.98 1.57
CA GLU A 146 -18.89 -8.28 1.10
C GLU A 146 -19.55 -9.42 1.90
N ARG A 147 -20.00 -10.46 1.18
CA ARG A 147 -20.64 -11.64 1.79
C ARG A 147 -19.67 -12.78 2.03
N SER A 148 -18.54 -12.74 1.36
CA SER A 148 -17.49 -13.77 1.36
C SER A 148 -16.17 -13.08 1.02
N ASN A 149 -15.06 -13.70 1.42
CA ASN A 149 -13.72 -13.33 0.95
C ASN A 149 -13.36 -14.03 -0.38
N TRP A 150 -14.30 -14.79 -0.95
CA TRP A 150 -14.18 -15.43 -2.25
C TRP A 150 -15.25 -14.90 -3.20
N THR A 151 -14.83 -14.43 -4.37
CA THR A 151 -15.73 -14.03 -5.47
C THR A 151 -15.49 -14.92 -6.67
N TYR A 152 -16.57 -15.43 -7.28
CA TYR A 152 -16.48 -16.21 -8.52
C TYR A 152 -16.24 -15.28 -9.71
N ASP A 153 -15.25 -15.61 -10.53
CA ASP A 153 -14.95 -14.92 -11.79
C ASP A 153 -15.40 -15.79 -12.98
N ASP A 154 -16.37 -15.29 -13.74
CA ASP A 154 -16.97 -16.03 -14.86
C ASP A 154 -15.98 -16.33 -16.00
N ASP A 155 -14.98 -15.46 -16.23
CA ASP A 155 -13.99 -15.66 -17.30
C ASP A 155 -12.93 -16.70 -16.89
N ALA A 156 -12.59 -16.72 -15.60
CA ALA A 156 -11.63 -17.66 -15.04
C ALA A 156 -12.25 -19.02 -14.66
N GLU A 157 -13.58 -19.09 -14.62
CA GLU A 157 -14.38 -20.21 -14.09
C GLU A 157 -13.90 -20.69 -12.70
N ALA A 158 -13.50 -19.75 -11.84
CA ALA A 158 -12.92 -20.03 -10.53
C ALA A 158 -13.19 -18.89 -9.55
N TYR A 159 -13.11 -19.18 -8.26
CA TYR A 159 -13.12 -18.16 -7.21
C TYR A 159 -11.73 -17.55 -7.05
N PHE A 160 -11.65 -16.25 -6.80
CA PHE A 160 -10.44 -15.58 -6.33
C PHE A 160 -10.65 -15.01 -4.93
N TRP A 161 -9.56 -14.93 -4.18
CA TRP A 161 -9.53 -14.39 -2.83
C TRP A 161 -9.45 -12.86 -2.84
N HIS A 162 -10.15 -12.23 -1.91
CA HIS A 162 -10.00 -10.81 -1.59
C HIS A 162 -10.30 -10.59 -0.09
N ARG A 163 -9.45 -9.83 0.60
CA ARG A 163 -9.72 -9.43 2.01
C ARG A 163 -10.57 -8.17 2.13
N PHE A 164 -10.52 -7.36 1.09
CA PHE A 164 -11.23 -6.09 0.95
C PHE A 164 -12.40 -6.29 -0.03
N TYR A 165 -12.65 -5.33 -0.92
CA TYR A 165 -13.73 -5.48 -1.89
C TYR A 165 -13.42 -6.54 -2.95
N SER A 166 -14.47 -7.10 -3.55
CA SER A 166 -14.38 -8.05 -4.66
C SER A 166 -13.60 -7.51 -5.88
N HIS A 167 -13.45 -6.19 -6.02
CA HIS A 167 -12.62 -5.59 -7.06
C HIS A 167 -11.17 -5.32 -6.64
N GLN A 168 -10.76 -5.86 -5.49
CA GLN A 168 -9.41 -5.81 -4.94
C GLN A 168 -8.86 -7.24 -4.76
N PRO A 169 -8.62 -7.99 -5.86
CA PRO A 169 -8.07 -9.34 -5.77
C PRO A 169 -6.71 -9.36 -5.08
N ASP A 170 -6.57 -10.26 -4.11
CA ASP A 170 -5.37 -10.40 -3.29
C ASP A 170 -4.24 -11.05 -4.11
N LEU A 171 -3.04 -10.49 -3.93
CA LEU A 171 -1.82 -11.01 -4.52
C LEU A 171 -1.35 -12.25 -3.76
N ASN A 172 -0.91 -13.26 -4.51
CA ASN A 172 -0.42 -14.51 -3.95
C ASN A 172 1.05 -14.40 -3.54
N TYR A 173 1.31 -14.20 -2.25
CA TYR A 173 2.68 -14.11 -1.74
C TYR A 173 3.42 -15.46 -1.66
N ASP A 174 2.76 -16.60 -1.90
CA ASP A 174 3.48 -17.87 -2.10
C ASP A 174 4.20 -17.92 -3.46
N GLU A 175 3.85 -17.05 -4.40
CA GLU A 175 4.52 -16.92 -5.71
C GLU A 175 5.75 -15.98 -5.62
N PRO A 176 6.99 -16.47 -5.76
CA PRO A 176 8.19 -15.65 -5.60
C PRO A 176 8.29 -14.48 -6.60
N ARG A 177 7.60 -14.56 -7.74
CA ARG A 177 7.53 -13.45 -8.70
C ARG A 177 6.74 -12.25 -8.15
N VAL A 178 5.74 -12.46 -7.30
CA VAL A 178 5.02 -11.37 -6.61
C VAL A 178 5.98 -10.61 -5.68
N HIS A 179 6.83 -11.33 -4.93
CA HIS A 179 7.88 -10.68 -4.12
C HIS A 179 8.80 -9.80 -4.97
N ALA A 180 9.23 -10.34 -6.12
CA ALA A 180 10.11 -9.62 -7.02
C ALA A 180 9.45 -8.36 -7.60
N GLU A 181 8.15 -8.40 -7.92
CA GLU A 181 7.41 -7.22 -8.37
C GLU A 181 7.27 -6.17 -7.26
N MET A 182 6.95 -6.56 -6.03
CA MET A 182 6.88 -5.62 -4.90
C MET A 182 8.22 -4.91 -4.65
N LEU A 183 9.33 -5.66 -4.65
CA LEU A 183 10.66 -5.05 -4.53
C LEU A 183 10.98 -4.13 -5.70
N ARG A 184 10.53 -4.44 -6.93
CA ARG A 184 10.69 -3.55 -8.10
C ARG A 184 9.87 -2.26 -7.95
N ILE A 185 8.66 -2.34 -7.40
CA ILE A 185 7.79 -1.18 -7.15
C ILE A 185 8.44 -0.26 -6.09
N VAL A 186 8.88 -0.84 -4.98
CA VAL A 186 9.62 -0.14 -3.91
C VAL A 186 10.87 0.55 -4.49
N ARG A 187 11.69 -0.20 -5.23
CA ARG A 187 12.88 0.35 -5.90
C ARG A 187 12.54 1.52 -6.82
N TYR A 188 11.47 1.41 -7.61
CA TYR A 188 11.08 2.40 -8.60
C TYR A 188 10.85 3.78 -7.95
N TRP A 189 10.04 3.83 -6.89
CA TRP A 189 9.71 5.09 -6.22
C TRP A 189 10.84 5.60 -5.32
N LEU A 190 11.53 4.72 -4.56
CA LEU A 190 12.68 5.16 -3.75
C LEU A 190 13.84 5.68 -4.61
N SER A 191 14.06 5.09 -5.79
CA SER A 191 15.06 5.60 -6.76
C SER A 191 14.70 6.99 -7.32
N MET A 192 13.43 7.41 -7.25
CA MET A 192 13.04 8.79 -7.60
C MET A 192 13.25 9.78 -6.46
N GLY A 193 13.55 9.29 -5.25
CA GLY A 193 13.84 10.11 -4.08
C GLY A 193 12.74 10.12 -3.03
N LEU A 194 11.69 9.29 -3.15
CA LEU A 194 10.69 9.15 -2.08
C LEU A 194 11.38 8.75 -0.76
N ASP A 195 10.91 9.27 0.37
CA ASP A 195 11.57 9.14 1.67
C ASP A 195 11.17 7.88 2.44
N GLY A 196 10.21 7.12 1.94
CA GLY A 196 9.70 5.90 2.55
C GLY A 196 8.28 5.58 2.13
N PHE A 197 7.68 4.59 2.78
CA PHE A 197 6.31 4.21 2.55
C PHE A 197 5.53 4.00 3.84
N ARG A 198 4.22 4.24 3.77
CA ARG A 198 3.25 3.58 4.64
C ARG A 198 2.81 2.30 3.92
N ALA A 199 3.10 1.14 4.48
CA ALA A 199 2.66 -0.13 3.91
C ALA A 199 1.25 -0.42 4.41
N ASP A 200 0.33 -0.54 3.47
CA ASP A 200 -1.10 -0.79 3.69
C ASP A 200 -1.37 -2.29 3.79
N ALA A 201 -2.34 -2.66 4.63
CA ALA A 201 -2.90 -4.00 4.72
C ALA A 201 -1.87 -5.10 5.05
N VAL A 202 -0.78 -4.76 5.76
CA VAL A 202 0.35 -5.66 6.01
C VAL A 202 -0.01 -6.95 6.77
N PRO A 203 -1.05 -7.02 7.61
CA PRO A 203 -1.39 -8.28 8.28
C PRO A 203 -1.89 -9.40 7.39
N TYR A 204 -2.25 -9.10 6.15
CA TYR A 204 -3.10 -9.97 5.35
C TYR A 204 -2.38 -10.66 4.19
N LEU A 205 -1.05 -10.50 4.06
CA LEU A 205 -0.31 -10.91 2.84
C LEU A 205 -0.32 -12.40 2.53
N TYR A 206 -0.44 -13.27 3.54
CA TYR A 206 -0.44 -14.72 3.38
C TYR A 206 -1.68 -15.34 4.02
N GLU A 207 -2.21 -16.37 3.38
CA GLU A 207 -3.31 -17.18 3.90
C GLU A 207 -2.88 -18.62 4.17
N ARG A 208 -3.41 -19.21 5.25
CA ARG A 208 -3.19 -20.61 5.62
C ARG A 208 -4.48 -21.24 6.11
N GLU A 209 -4.69 -22.51 5.78
CA GLU A 209 -5.82 -23.27 6.30
C GLU A 209 -5.68 -23.47 7.82
N GLY A 210 -6.80 -23.36 8.53
CA GLY A 210 -6.83 -23.50 9.99
C GLY A 210 -6.27 -22.30 10.77
N THR A 211 -6.08 -21.16 10.11
CA THR A 211 -5.73 -19.88 10.73
C THR A 211 -6.73 -18.79 10.33
N ASN A 212 -6.72 -17.67 11.04
CA ASN A 212 -7.50 -16.48 10.67
C ASN A 212 -6.90 -15.69 9.49
N CYS A 213 -5.78 -16.16 8.91
CA CYS A 213 -5.05 -15.49 7.83
C CYS A 213 -4.62 -14.05 8.17
N GLU A 214 -4.25 -13.78 9.43
CA GLU A 214 -3.70 -12.49 9.87
C GLU A 214 -2.40 -12.72 10.63
N ASN A 215 -1.42 -11.81 10.49
CA ASN A 215 -0.17 -11.81 11.26
C ASN A 215 0.65 -13.11 11.17
N LEU A 216 0.62 -13.79 10.01
CA LEU A 216 1.33 -15.07 9.85
C LEU A 216 2.86 -14.88 9.82
N ASP A 217 3.61 -15.88 10.28
CA ASP A 217 5.08 -15.86 10.28
C ASP A 217 5.66 -15.58 8.88
N GLU A 218 5.04 -16.11 7.82
CA GLU A 218 5.47 -15.87 6.44
C GLU A 218 5.29 -14.42 6.00
N THR A 219 4.24 -13.76 6.49
CA THR A 219 4.03 -12.31 6.31
C THR A 219 5.20 -11.55 6.90
N HIS A 220 5.53 -11.79 8.18
CA HIS A 220 6.68 -11.18 8.84
C HIS A 220 8.00 -11.49 8.13
N ALA A 221 8.20 -12.72 7.66
CA ALA A 221 9.40 -13.10 6.92
C ALA A 221 9.58 -12.29 5.61
N PHE A 222 8.50 -12.05 4.85
CA PHE A 222 8.56 -11.19 3.68
C PHE A 222 8.84 -9.73 4.06
N LEU A 223 8.23 -9.23 5.13
CA LEU A 223 8.40 -7.86 5.59
C LEU A 223 9.85 -7.58 6.05
N LYS A 224 10.49 -8.54 6.73
CA LYS A 224 11.92 -8.50 7.07
C LYS A 224 12.81 -8.49 5.82
N LYS A 225 12.46 -9.30 4.80
CA LYS A 225 13.16 -9.28 3.50
C LYS A 225 13.03 -7.92 2.81
N LEU A 226 11.83 -7.32 2.84
CA LEU A 226 11.59 -5.99 2.29
C LEU A 226 12.41 -4.93 3.05
N ARG A 227 12.43 -4.98 4.39
CA ARG A 227 13.24 -4.09 5.21
C ARG A 227 14.72 -4.21 4.90
N ALA A 228 15.27 -5.43 4.86
CA ALA A 228 16.67 -5.66 4.53
C ALA A 228 17.05 -5.10 3.16
N TYR A 229 16.16 -5.26 2.16
CA TYR A 229 16.35 -4.68 0.84
C TYR A 229 16.44 -3.14 0.87
N ILE A 230 15.55 -2.48 1.63
CA ILE A 230 15.56 -1.01 1.78
C ILE A 230 16.81 -0.55 2.52
N ASP A 231 17.18 -1.19 3.63
CA ASP A 231 18.37 -0.81 4.41
C ASP A 231 19.65 -0.91 3.58
N GLU A 232 19.77 -1.94 2.73
CA GLU A 232 20.93 -2.14 1.86
C GLU A 232 20.98 -1.12 0.71
N ASN A 233 19.85 -0.84 0.06
CA ASN A 233 19.82 -0.10 -1.21
C ASN A 233 19.45 1.38 -1.07
N PHE A 234 18.76 1.74 0.02
CA PHE A 234 18.18 3.06 0.24
C PHE A 234 18.31 3.47 1.73
N PRO A 235 19.54 3.70 2.22
CA PRO A 235 19.75 4.04 3.62
C PRO A 235 19.02 5.34 4.00
N GLY A 236 18.37 5.34 5.16
CA GLY A 236 17.63 6.49 5.70
C GLY A 236 16.18 6.59 5.23
N ARG A 237 15.69 5.65 4.41
CA ARG A 237 14.28 5.54 4.04
C ARG A 237 13.51 4.72 5.07
N ILE A 238 12.24 5.04 5.24
CA ILE A 238 11.41 4.41 6.28
C ILE A 238 10.33 3.50 5.70
N LEU A 239 9.87 2.60 6.55
CA LEU A 239 8.63 1.84 6.40
C LEU A 239 7.78 2.08 7.64
N LEU A 240 6.52 2.45 7.41
CA LEU A 240 5.48 2.63 8.42
C LEU A 240 4.39 1.56 8.22
N ALA A 241 4.16 0.71 9.22
CA ALA A 241 3.16 -0.35 9.15
C ALA A 241 1.76 0.18 9.43
N GLU A 242 0.80 -0.19 8.60
CA GLU A 242 -0.60 -0.24 8.98
C GLU A 242 -1.00 -1.63 9.44
N ALA A 243 -0.90 -1.87 10.75
CA ALA A 243 -1.40 -3.07 11.41
C ALA A 243 -2.43 -2.66 12.46
N ASN A 244 -3.71 -2.68 12.12
CA ASN A 244 -4.80 -2.44 13.07
C ASN A 244 -5.15 -3.73 13.83
N GLN A 245 -4.28 -4.09 14.77
CA GLN A 245 -4.33 -5.34 15.53
C GLN A 245 -4.31 -5.06 17.04
N TRP A 246 -4.35 -6.11 17.86
CA TRP A 246 -4.14 -5.97 19.31
C TRP A 246 -2.70 -5.52 19.61
N PRO A 247 -2.44 -4.83 20.75
CA PRO A 247 -1.11 -4.29 21.07
C PRO A 247 0.03 -5.28 20.92
N GLU A 248 -0.16 -6.51 21.39
CA GLU A 248 0.78 -7.61 21.31
C GLU A 248 1.19 -7.92 19.86
N ASP A 249 0.21 -8.03 18.96
CA ASP A 249 0.42 -8.34 17.55
C ASP A 249 1.04 -7.16 16.79
N VAL A 250 0.66 -5.91 17.12
CA VAL A 250 1.22 -4.71 16.46
C VAL A 250 2.72 -4.58 16.74
N VAL A 251 3.16 -4.96 17.94
CA VAL A 251 4.59 -4.88 18.31
C VAL A 251 5.44 -5.83 17.47
N GLU A 252 4.90 -6.96 17.02
CA GLU A 252 5.64 -7.92 16.19
C GLU A 252 6.07 -7.33 14.84
N TYR A 253 5.34 -6.34 14.31
CA TYR A 253 5.73 -5.63 13.07
C TYR A 253 7.00 -4.79 13.19
N PHE A 254 7.52 -4.55 14.40
CA PHE A 254 8.87 -3.99 14.55
C PHE A 254 9.98 -5.03 14.37
N GLY A 255 9.64 -6.33 14.45
CA GLY A 255 10.59 -7.43 14.51
C GLY A 255 11.57 -7.27 15.67
N ASP A 256 12.81 -7.71 15.47
CA ASP A 256 13.94 -7.43 16.37
C ASP A 256 14.64 -6.11 16.01
N GLY A 257 13.87 -5.15 15.46
CA GLY A 257 14.36 -3.95 14.78
C GLY A 257 14.66 -4.16 13.29
N ASP A 258 14.33 -5.34 12.75
CA ASP A 258 14.63 -5.82 11.41
C ASP A 258 13.41 -5.87 10.47
N GLU A 259 12.27 -5.31 10.89
CA GLU A 259 11.04 -5.24 10.08
C GLU A 259 10.61 -3.77 9.85
N PHE A 260 9.51 -3.27 10.41
CA PHE A 260 9.13 -1.87 10.23
C PHE A 260 9.91 -0.90 11.14
N HIS A 261 10.08 0.33 10.66
CA HIS A 261 10.66 1.41 11.45
C HIS A 261 9.65 2.04 12.41
N MET A 262 8.37 2.02 11.99
CA MET A 262 7.24 2.64 12.66
C MET A 262 6.01 1.76 12.46
N ALA A 263 5.08 1.81 13.39
CA ALA A 263 3.72 1.29 13.24
C ALA A 263 2.75 2.30 13.82
N PHE A 264 1.54 2.40 13.27
CA PHE A 264 0.49 3.21 13.90
C PHE A 264 0.10 2.61 15.26
N ASN A 265 -0.09 3.46 16.26
CA ASN A 265 -0.68 3.05 17.52
C ASN A 265 -2.21 3.00 17.40
N PHE A 266 -2.71 2.05 16.61
CA PHE A 266 -4.15 1.78 16.53
C PHE A 266 -4.78 1.45 17.89
N PRO A 267 -4.13 0.66 18.78
CA PRO A 267 -4.77 0.28 20.04
C PRO A 267 -5.16 1.47 20.92
N VAL A 268 -4.35 2.53 21.00
CA VAL A 268 -4.67 3.68 21.87
C VAL A 268 -5.82 4.52 21.33
N MET A 269 -5.97 4.65 20.00
CA MET A 269 -6.88 5.64 19.39
C MET A 269 -8.34 5.47 19.85
N PRO A 270 -8.95 4.27 19.84
CA PRO A 270 -10.32 4.08 20.32
C PRO A 270 -10.51 4.22 21.85
N ARG A 271 -9.43 4.45 22.62
CA ARG A 271 -9.49 4.61 24.09
C ARG A 271 -9.33 6.07 24.54
N LEU A 272 -9.07 6.99 23.61
CA LEU A 272 -8.94 8.43 23.90
C LEU A 272 -10.29 9.16 23.96
N TYR A 273 -11.35 8.54 23.44
CA TYR A 273 -12.73 9.02 23.42
C TYR A 273 -13.65 7.93 23.97
#